data_AF-A0A3Q8YIC0-F1
#
_entry.id   AF-A0A3Q8YIC0-F1
#
_cell.length_a   1.000
_cell.length_b   1.000
_cell.length_c   1.000
_cell.angle_alpha   90.00
_cell.angle_beta   90.00
_cell.angle_gamma   90.00
#
_symmetry.space_group_name_H-M   'P 1'
#
loop_
_entity.id
_entity.type
_entity.pdbx_description
1 polymer ?
#
loop_
_entity_poly.entity_id
_entity_poly.type
_entity_poly.pdbx_seq_one_letter_code
_entity_poly.pdbx_strand_id
1 'polypeptide(L)'
;MDEAYAGALQGLQHREDEVETMVRSQLGLGPYDEFPEANLDDPDDPVGQLYERAGEDSAQAQRGSHLVRKAFLIALFHLWERHKKPRISKESRAAADRSRLNALLDQLELAANCAKHPPGRSAKGIYEKRPDLFPRAATVKQASERTLVITPDVLNEFFEAVWATVE
;
A
#
# COMPACT_ATOMS: atom_id res chain seq x y z
N MET A 1 -1.04 6.06 -20.06
CA MET A 1 -0.62 5.05 -19.05
C MET A 1 0.59 5.55 -18.26
N ASP A 2 1.33 6.53 -18.77
CA ASP A 2 2.56 7.06 -18.18
C ASP A 2 2.36 7.98 -16.97
N GLU A 3 1.31 8.80 -16.90
CA GLU A 3 1.09 9.71 -15.77
C GLU A 3 0.68 8.99 -14.48
N ALA A 4 -0.15 7.95 -14.57
CA ALA A 4 -0.55 7.16 -13.41
C ALA A 4 0.60 6.29 -12.88
N TYR A 5 1.49 5.84 -13.77
CA TYR A 5 2.69 5.10 -13.41
C TYR A 5 3.77 6.02 -12.81
N ALA A 6 4.02 7.18 -13.43
CA ALA A 6 4.93 8.19 -12.91
C ALA A 6 4.48 8.73 -11.55
N GLY A 7 3.19 9.09 -11.40
CA GLY A 7 2.63 9.57 -10.14
C GLY A 7 2.62 8.51 -9.03
N ALA A 8 2.55 7.23 -9.39
CA ALA A 8 2.62 6.15 -8.41
C ALA A 8 4.06 5.72 -8.07
N LEU A 9 5.02 5.88 -8.99
CA LEU A 9 6.45 5.75 -8.72
C LEU A 9 6.93 6.89 -7.81
N GLN A 10 6.50 8.12 -8.11
CA GLN A 10 6.63 9.28 -7.23
C GLN A 10 6.00 9.00 -5.87
N GLY A 11 4.75 8.53 -5.80
CA GLY A 11 4.09 8.21 -4.52
C GLY A 11 4.66 7.03 -3.73
N LEU A 12 5.49 6.18 -4.34
CA LEU A 12 6.26 5.15 -3.64
C LEU A 12 7.57 5.69 -3.06
N GLN A 13 8.13 6.75 -3.67
CA GLN A 13 9.40 7.38 -3.29
C GLN A 13 9.20 8.61 -2.39
N HIS A 14 8.06 9.30 -2.51
CA HIS A 14 7.71 10.50 -1.77
C HIS A 14 7.52 10.18 -0.29
N ARG A 15 8.53 10.55 0.50
CA ARG A 15 8.39 10.77 1.93
C ARG A 15 7.68 12.11 2.11
N GLU A 16 6.86 12.24 3.15
CA GLU A 16 6.25 13.52 3.54
C GLU A 16 7.31 14.64 3.62
N ASP A 17 8.54 14.28 3.99
CA ASP A 17 9.76 15.10 3.96
C ASP A 17 10.03 15.80 2.61
N GLU A 18 9.73 15.20 1.46
CA GLU A 18 9.97 15.80 0.14
C GLU A 18 8.90 16.84 -0.21
N VAL A 19 7.64 16.60 0.18
CA VAL A 19 6.56 17.58 0.05
C VAL A 19 6.86 18.78 0.95
N GLU A 20 7.29 18.52 2.19
CA GLU A 20 7.72 19.58 3.10
C GLU A 20 8.91 20.36 2.52
N THR A 21 9.93 19.68 2.01
CA THR A 21 11.10 20.31 1.38
C THR A 21 10.71 21.17 0.19
N MET A 22 9.79 20.71 -0.65
CA MET A 22 9.27 21.45 -1.79
C MET A 22 8.53 22.72 -1.33
N VAL A 23 7.62 22.61 -0.37
CA VAL A 23 6.86 23.75 0.17
C VAL A 23 7.79 24.78 0.80
N ARG A 24 8.77 24.31 1.61
CA ARG A 24 9.81 25.18 2.19
C ARG A 24 10.59 25.92 1.11
N SER A 25 11.06 25.22 0.08
CA SER A 25 11.80 25.82 -1.03
C SER A 25 11.00 26.90 -1.77
N GLN A 26 9.71 26.66 -2.04
CA GLN A 26 8.84 27.63 -2.71
C GLN A 26 8.53 28.86 -1.86
N LEU A 27 8.50 28.71 -0.53
CA LEU A 27 8.35 29.81 0.41
C LEU A 27 9.68 30.49 0.79
N GLY A 28 10.82 29.99 0.28
CA GLY A 28 12.14 30.48 0.65
C GLY A 28 12.53 30.20 2.11
N LEU A 29 11.93 29.17 2.72
CA LEU A 29 12.16 28.78 4.11
C LEU A 29 13.36 27.85 4.23
N GLY A 30 14.14 28.05 5.29
CA GLY A 30 15.13 27.11 5.79
C GLY A 30 14.50 25.87 6.45
N PRO A 31 15.32 24.89 6.83
CA PRO A 31 14.86 23.61 7.39
C PRO A 31 14.20 23.73 8.77
N TYR A 32 14.42 24.84 9.48
CA TYR A 32 13.91 25.08 10.83
C TYR A 32 13.02 26.32 10.92
N ASP A 33 12.78 27.01 9.81
CA ASP A 33 11.92 28.18 9.80
C ASP A 33 10.47 27.75 10.02
N GLU A 34 9.71 28.55 10.75
CA GLU A 34 8.28 28.30 10.96
C GLU A 34 7.51 28.51 9.64
N PHE A 35 6.50 27.67 9.43
CA PHE A 35 5.62 27.82 8.29
C PHE A 35 4.71 29.05 8.49
N PRO A 36 4.56 29.91 7.48
CA PRO A 36 3.63 31.02 7.55
C PRO A 36 2.18 30.50 7.66
N GLU A 37 1.36 31.19 8.43
CA GLU A 37 -0.08 30.92 8.49
C GLU A 37 -0.76 31.41 7.20
N ALA A 38 -1.63 30.57 6.63
CA ALA A 38 -2.45 30.95 5.48
C ALA A 38 -3.61 31.84 5.95
N ASN A 39 -3.98 32.82 5.13
CA ASN A 39 -5.17 33.63 5.38
C ASN A 39 -6.41 32.91 4.84
N LEU A 40 -7.14 32.23 5.74
CA LEU A 40 -8.31 31.42 5.37
C LEU A 40 -9.51 32.26 4.87
N ASP A 41 -9.52 33.56 5.13
CA ASP A 41 -10.57 34.48 4.68
C ASP A 41 -10.28 35.07 3.29
N ASP A 42 -9.10 34.82 2.73
CA ASP A 42 -8.70 35.27 1.39
C ASP A 42 -8.46 34.06 0.46
N PRO A 43 -9.39 33.76 -0.47
CA PRO A 43 -9.22 32.65 -1.41
C PRO A 43 -8.07 32.85 -2.40
N ASP A 44 -7.56 34.07 -2.54
CA ASP A 44 -6.43 34.41 -3.39
C ASP A 44 -5.09 34.44 -2.61
N ASP A 45 -5.08 34.03 -1.34
CA ASP A 45 -3.85 33.96 -0.53
C ASP A 45 -2.83 32.98 -1.17
N PRO A 46 -1.65 33.47 -1.58
CA PRO A 46 -0.67 32.62 -2.25
C PRO A 46 -0.13 31.49 -1.36
N VAL A 47 -0.11 31.68 -0.03
CA VAL A 47 0.30 30.64 0.93
C VAL A 47 -0.77 29.56 1.02
N GLY A 48 -2.03 29.95 1.18
CA GLY A 48 -3.18 29.05 1.14
C GLY A 48 -3.24 28.21 -0.13
N GLN A 49 -3.09 28.82 -1.31
CA GLN A 49 -3.08 28.10 -2.59
C GLN A 49 -1.92 27.11 -2.71
N LEU A 50 -0.74 27.44 -2.16
CA LEU A 50 0.40 26.53 -2.15
C LEU A 50 0.13 25.31 -1.27
N TYR A 51 -0.41 25.51 -0.06
CA TYR A 51 -0.74 24.42 0.85
C TYR A 51 -1.83 23.51 0.28
N GLU A 52 -2.84 24.08 -0.38
CA GLU A 52 -3.89 23.31 -1.05
C GLU A 52 -3.29 22.40 -2.14
N ARG A 53 -2.48 22.96 -3.04
CA ARG A 53 -1.81 22.18 -4.10
C ARG A 53 -0.91 21.09 -3.54
N ALA A 54 -0.10 21.40 -2.52
CA ALA A 54 0.76 20.40 -1.88
C ALA A 54 -0.07 19.28 -1.22
N GLY A 55 -1.22 19.61 -0.64
CA GLY A 55 -2.18 18.65 -0.10
C GLY A 55 -2.80 17.75 -1.18
N GLU A 56 -3.19 18.33 -2.31
CA GLU A 56 -3.74 17.59 -3.46
C GLU A 56 -2.70 16.62 -4.06
N ASP A 57 -1.47 17.09 -4.26
CA ASP A 57 -0.35 16.30 -4.79
C ASP A 57 -0.03 15.13 -3.86
N SER A 58 0.05 15.39 -2.54
CA SER A 58 0.25 14.35 -1.53
C SER A 58 -0.90 13.32 -1.55
N ALA A 59 -2.15 13.77 -1.62
CA ALA A 59 -3.31 12.88 -1.71
C ALA A 59 -3.30 12.04 -3.01
N GLN A 60 -2.87 12.62 -4.13
CA GLN A 60 -2.72 11.90 -5.39
C GLN A 60 -1.61 10.86 -5.33
N ALA A 61 -0.46 11.21 -4.78
CA ALA A 61 0.67 10.31 -4.55
C ALA A 61 0.26 9.12 -3.66
N GLN A 62 -0.47 9.38 -2.57
CA GLN A 62 -0.99 8.32 -1.70
C GLN A 62 -1.94 7.38 -2.44
N ARG A 63 -2.88 7.90 -3.24
CA ARG A 63 -3.78 7.08 -4.07
C ARG A 63 -3.02 6.23 -5.08
N GLY A 64 -2.01 6.80 -5.74
CA GLY A 64 -1.14 6.09 -6.70
C GLY A 64 -0.34 4.97 -6.05
N SER A 65 0.29 5.27 -4.90
CA SER A 65 1.10 4.31 -4.15
C SER A 65 0.30 3.06 -3.77
N HIS A 66 -0.97 3.22 -3.40
CA HIS A 66 -1.86 2.12 -3.07
C HIS A 66 -2.13 1.18 -4.26
N LEU A 67 -2.37 1.75 -5.45
CA LEU A 67 -2.56 0.95 -6.66
C LEU A 67 -1.30 0.17 -7.03
N VAL A 68 -0.13 0.79 -6.88
CA VAL A 68 1.13 0.11 -7.19
C VAL A 68 1.43 -1.00 -6.18
N ARG A 69 1.20 -0.79 -4.87
CA ARG A 69 1.34 -1.87 -3.88
C ARG A 69 0.44 -3.07 -4.20
N LYS A 70 -0.80 -2.84 -4.66
CA LYS A 70 -1.67 -3.91 -5.16
C LYS A 70 -1.10 -4.62 -6.39
N ALA A 71 -0.54 -3.88 -7.34
CA ALA A 71 0.11 -4.47 -8.51
C ALA A 71 1.31 -5.35 -8.10
N PHE A 72 2.15 -4.87 -7.18
CA PHE A 72 3.26 -5.65 -6.62
C PHE A 72 2.79 -6.88 -5.86
N LEU A 73 1.73 -6.78 -5.05
CA LEU A 73 1.11 -7.93 -4.38
C LEU A 73 0.70 -9.02 -5.38
N ILE A 74 0.04 -8.62 -6.48
CA ILE A 74 -0.38 -9.55 -7.55
C ILE A 74 0.85 -10.19 -8.22
N ALA A 75 1.87 -9.39 -8.52
CA ALA A 75 3.10 -9.88 -9.14
C ALA A 75 3.85 -10.86 -8.21
N LEU A 76 3.94 -10.55 -6.91
CA LEU A 76 4.56 -11.38 -5.88
C LEU A 76 3.85 -12.74 -5.77
N PHE A 77 2.52 -12.73 -5.73
CA PHE A 77 1.74 -13.98 -5.73
C PHE A 77 2.03 -14.83 -6.97
N HIS A 78 2.00 -14.25 -8.17
CA HIS A 78 2.29 -15.00 -9.39
C HIS A 78 3.74 -15.48 -9.49
N LEU A 79 4.69 -14.72 -8.96
CA LEU A 79 6.09 -15.15 -8.86
C LEU A 79 6.19 -16.39 -7.97
N TRP A 80 5.65 -16.33 -6.75
CA TRP A 80 5.62 -17.46 -5.83
C TRP A 80 4.89 -18.69 -6.39
N GLU A 81 3.72 -18.49 -7.02
CA GLU A 81 2.93 -19.54 -7.65
C GLU A 81 3.72 -20.28 -8.73
N ARG A 82 4.45 -19.54 -9.58
CA ARG A 82 5.32 -20.13 -10.62
C ARG A 82 6.50 -20.90 -10.06
N HIS A 83 7.07 -20.44 -8.95
CA HIS A 83 8.22 -21.07 -8.31
C HIS A 83 7.87 -22.27 -7.42
N LYS A 84 6.59 -22.49 -7.09
CA LYS A 84 6.10 -23.73 -6.47
C LYS A 84 6.16 -24.93 -7.45
N LYS A 85 7.35 -25.51 -7.64
CA LYS A 85 7.50 -26.96 -7.89
C LYS A 85 7.82 -27.67 -6.55
N PRO A 86 7.31 -28.88 -6.32
CA PRO A 86 6.94 -29.32 -4.97
C PRO A 86 8.12 -29.86 -4.17
N ARG A 87 8.22 -29.38 -2.93
CA ARG A 87 8.56 -30.07 -1.66
C ARG A 87 9.48 -29.16 -0.84
N ILE A 88 8.87 -28.35 0.01
CA ILE A 88 9.55 -27.86 1.22
C ILE A 88 10.06 -29.12 1.92
N SER A 89 11.39 -29.26 2.04
CA SER A 89 12.02 -30.42 2.66
C SER A 89 11.46 -30.61 4.08
N LYS A 90 11.54 -31.83 4.60
CA LYS A 90 11.00 -32.17 5.93
C LYS A 90 11.82 -31.57 7.08
N GLU A 91 12.83 -30.77 6.78
CA GLU A 91 13.85 -30.38 7.74
C GLU A 91 13.70 -28.91 8.17
N SER A 92 13.47 -28.77 9.48
CA SER A 92 13.65 -27.61 10.34
C SER A 92 12.84 -26.33 10.07
N ARG A 93 11.59 -26.33 10.54
CA ARG A 93 10.99 -25.24 11.34
C ARG A 93 9.86 -25.86 12.17
N ALA A 94 9.67 -25.44 13.42
CA ALA A 94 8.66 -26.01 14.31
C ALA A 94 7.28 -25.98 13.62
N ALA A 95 6.42 -26.98 13.85
CA ALA A 95 5.14 -27.10 13.15
C ALA A 95 4.27 -25.81 13.21
N ALA A 96 4.42 -25.02 14.27
CA ALA A 96 3.80 -23.71 14.44
C ALA A 96 4.26 -22.67 13.40
N ASP A 97 5.56 -22.57 13.14
CA ASP A 97 6.12 -21.60 12.17
C ASP A 97 5.67 -21.93 10.75
N ARG A 98 5.57 -23.22 10.43
CA ARG A 98 5.07 -23.69 9.13
C ARG A 98 3.57 -23.42 8.96
N SER A 99 2.79 -23.57 10.03
CA SER A 99 1.36 -23.25 10.02
C SER A 99 1.12 -21.75 9.81
N ARG A 100 1.89 -20.90 10.51
CA ARG A 100 1.85 -19.44 10.33
C ARG A 100 2.23 -19.05 8.91
N LEU A 101 3.32 -19.62 8.38
CA LEU A 101 3.79 -19.36 7.03
C LEU A 101 2.72 -19.72 5.98
N ASN A 102 2.13 -20.91 6.08
CA ASN A 102 1.05 -21.32 5.18
C ASN A 102 -0.16 -20.38 5.28
N ALA A 103 -0.52 -19.95 6.49
CA ALA A 103 -1.62 -19.00 6.68
C ALA A 103 -1.34 -17.65 6.02
N LEU A 104 -0.10 -17.15 6.05
CA LEU A 104 0.30 -15.92 5.35
C LEU A 104 0.29 -16.07 3.84
N LEU A 105 0.73 -17.22 3.31
CA LEU A 105 0.69 -17.50 1.87
C LEU A 105 -0.76 -17.64 1.36
N ASP A 106 -1.64 -18.27 2.14
CA ASP A 106 -3.08 -18.32 1.86
C ASP A 106 -3.71 -16.91 1.87
N GLN A 107 -3.28 -16.05 2.81
CA GLN A 107 -3.72 -14.65 2.86
C GLN A 107 -3.20 -13.86 1.65
N LEU A 108 -1.94 -14.06 1.23
CA LEU A 108 -1.36 -13.46 0.03
C LEU A 108 -2.18 -13.82 -1.20
N GLU A 109 -2.51 -15.10 -1.40
CA GLU A 109 -3.33 -15.56 -2.51
C GLU A 109 -4.72 -14.88 -2.50
N LEU A 110 -5.39 -14.85 -1.36
CA LEU A 110 -6.72 -14.25 -1.25
C LEU A 110 -6.67 -12.73 -1.47
N ALA A 111 -5.66 -12.04 -0.93
CA ALA A 111 -5.47 -10.61 -1.09
C ALA A 111 -5.12 -10.25 -2.55
N ALA A 112 -4.23 -11.00 -3.21
CA ALA A 112 -3.88 -10.82 -4.61
C ALA A 112 -5.09 -11.05 -5.52
N ASN A 113 -5.85 -12.13 -5.29
CA ASN A 113 -7.07 -12.41 -6.04
C ASN A 113 -8.15 -11.33 -5.79
N CYS A 114 -8.29 -10.84 -4.56
CA CYS A 114 -9.19 -9.72 -4.25
C CYS A 114 -8.75 -8.42 -4.93
N ALA A 115 -7.45 -8.14 -5.05
CA ALA A 115 -6.94 -6.96 -5.73
C ALA A 115 -7.17 -7.00 -7.25
N LYS A 116 -7.15 -8.21 -7.83
CA LYS A 116 -7.28 -8.45 -9.27
C LYS A 116 -8.72 -8.53 -9.77
N HIS A 117 -9.63 -9.04 -8.95
CA HIS A 117 -11.00 -9.38 -9.37
C HIS A 117 -12.05 -8.53 -8.64
N PRO A 118 -13.23 -8.31 -9.26
CA PRO A 118 -14.37 -7.68 -8.59
C PRO A 118 -14.77 -8.40 -7.29
N PRO A 119 -15.65 -7.79 -6.45
CA PRO A 119 -16.06 -8.35 -5.18
C PRO A 119 -16.57 -9.79 -5.31
N GLY A 120 -16.16 -10.66 -4.40
CA GLY A 120 -16.48 -12.08 -4.50
C GLY A 120 -15.84 -12.95 -3.42
N ARG A 121 -15.61 -14.22 -3.76
CA ARG A 121 -15.14 -15.24 -2.80
C ARG A 121 -13.83 -14.86 -2.13
N SER A 122 -12.88 -14.33 -2.89
CA SER A 122 -11.57 -13.94 -2.36
C SER A 122 -11.69 -12.77 -1.40
N ALA A 123 -12.47 -11.73 -1.75
CA ALA A 123 -12.72 -10.57 -0.88
C ALA A 123 -13.35 -10.99 0.46
N LYS A 124 -14.36 -11.88 0.43
CA LYS A 124 -14.94 -12.48 1.63
C LYS A 124 -13.89 -13.24 2.44
N GLY A 125 -13.12 -14.12 1.79
CA GLY A 125 -12.15 -14.98 2.46
C GLY A 125 -11.00 -14.20 3.10
N ILE A 126 -10.48 -13.16 2.45
CA ILE A 126 -9.45 -12.32 3.06
C ILE A 126 -10.04 -11.46 4.19
N TYR A 127 -11.25 -10.92 4.07
CA TYR A 127 -11.88 -10.15 5.14
C TYR A 127 -12.10 -11.00 6.40
N GLU A 128 -12.50 -12.26 6.26
CA GLU A 128 -12.65 -13.20 7.38
C GLU A 128 -11.32 -13.49 8.09
N LYS A 129 -10.18 -13.46 7.38
CA LYS A 129 -8.85 -13.73 7.93
C LYS A 129 -8.13 -12.47 8.43
N ARG A 130 -8.30 -11.36 7.73
CA ARG A 130 -7.58 -10.09 7.87
C ARG A 130 -8.53 -8.90 7.64
N PRO A 131 -9.51 -8.68 8.54
CA PRO A 131 -10.45 -7.56 8.42
C PRO A 131 -9.74 -6.20 8.52
N ASP A 132 -8.56 -6.16 9.15
CA ASP A 132 -7.68 -4.99 9.24
C ASP A 132 -7.27 -4.44 7.87
N LEU A 133 -7.22 -5.28 6.83
CA LEU A 133 -6.93 -4.84 5.45
C LEU A 133 -8.10 -4.10 4.80
N PHE A 134 -9.23 -3.97 5.48
CA PHE A 134 -10.42 -3.30 4.97
C PHE A 134 -10.91 -2.22 5.94
N PRO A 135 -10.11 -1.18 6.24
CA PRO A 135 -10.43 -0.17 7.25
C PRO A 135 -11.72 0.61 6.96
N ARG A 136 -12.21 0.57 5.71
CA ARG A 136 -13.44 1.23 5.26
C ARG A 136 -14.63 0.28 5.08
N ALA A 137 -14.48 -1.00 5.37
CA ALA A 137 -15.57 -1.98 5.32
C ALA A 137 -15.95 -2.38 6.75
N ALA A 138 -17.16 -2.03 7.18
CA ALA A 138 -17.69 -2.46 8.48
C ALA A 138 -18.21 -3.91 8.45
N THR A 139 -18.49 -4.43 7.26
CA THR A 139 -19.03 -5.77 7.06
C THR A 139 -18.36 -6.48 5.88
N VAL A 140 -18.41 -7.81 5.90
CA VAL A 140 -17.90 -8.66 4.80
C VAL A 140 -18.53 -8.34 3.44
N LYS A 141 -19.77 -7.83 3.40
CA LYS A 141 -20.46 -7.43 2.17
C LYS A 141 -19.86 -6.17 1.54
N GLN A 142 -19.17 -5.35 2.34
CA GLN A 142 -18.48 -4.14 1.89
C GLN A 142 -17.01 -4.41 1.53
N ALA A 143 -16.50 -5.62 1.80
CA ALA A 143 -15.18 -6.04 1.40
C ALA A 143 -15.10 -6.20 -0.13
N SER A 144 -14.19 -5.47 -0.74
CA SER A 144 -14.01 -5.39 -2.19
C SER A 144 -12.57 -5.02 -2.54
N GLU A 145 -12.23 -5.12 -3.82
CA GLU A 145 -10.98 -4.60 -4.36
C GLU A 145 -10.79 -3.11 -4.03
N ARG A 146 -11.88 -2.33 -3.90
CA ARG A 146 -11.82 -0.88 -3.60
C ARG A 146 -11.51 -0.59 -2.14
N THR A 147 -12.06 -1.41 -1.25
CA THR A 147 -11.90 -1.23 0.20
C THR A 147 -10.67 -1.93 0.75
N LEU A 148 -10.05 -2.84 -0.02
CA LEU A 148 -8.76 -3.44 0.30
C LEU A 148 -7.65 -2.37 0.34
N VAL A 149 -6.93 -2.30 1.46
CA VAL A 149 -5.77 -1.45 1.71
C VAL A 149 -4.54 -2.32 1.95
N ILE A 150 -3.47 -2.10 1.18
CA ILE A 150 -2.18 -2.77 1.35
C ILE A 150 -1.18 -1.72 1.77
N THR A 151 -0.79 -1.72 3.04
CA THR A 151 0.25 -0.85 3.57
C THR A 151 1.64 -1.41 3.23
N PRO A 152 2.72 -0.60 3.35
CA PRO A 152 4.08 -1.11 3.22
C PRO A 152 4.37 -2.30 4.15
N ASP A 153 3.93 -2.24 5.40
CA ASP A 153 4.18 -3.31 6.38
C ASP A 153 3.52 -4.63 6.00
N VAL A 154 2.27 -4.57 5.52
CA VAL A 154 1.54 -5.74 5.04
C VAL A 154 2.22 -6.33 3.80
N LEU A 155 2.67 -5.48 2.89
CA LEU A 155 3.39 -5.94 1.70
C LEU A 155 4.71 -6.63 2.08
N ASN A 156 5.46 -6.05 3.03
CA ASN A 156 6.69 -6.65 3.55
C ASN A 156 6.42 -7.97 4.27
N GLU A 157 5.35 -8.07 5.06
CA GLU A 157 4.92 -9.33 5.69
C GLU A 157 4.74 -10.47 4.65
N PHE A 158 4.14 -10.15 3.49
CA PHE A 158 4.01 -11.12 2.40
C PHE A 158 5.32 -11.41 1.67
N PHE A 159 6.20 -10.43 1.51
CA PHE A 159 7.53 -10.66 0.94
C PHE A 159 8.35 -11.62 1.81
N GLU A 160 8.38 -11.39 3.12
CA GLU A 160 9.06 -12.26 4.09
C GLU A 160 8.49 -13.69 4.04
N ALA A 161 7.16 -13.83 3.93
CA ALA A 161 6.51 -15.13 3.77
C ALA A 161 6.93 -15.84 2.47
N VAL A 162 7.02 -15.12 1.34
CA VAL A 162 7.49 -15.72 0.09
C VAL A 162 8.97 -16.07 0.19
N TRP A 163 9.80 -15.19 0.74
CA TRP A 163 11.24 -15.40 0.90
C TRP A 163 11.54 -16.65 1.74
N ALA A 164 10.82 -16.82 2.85
CA ALA A 164 10.91 -17.99 3.72
C ALA A 164 10.52 -19.33 3.07
N THR A 165 10.02 -19.34 1.82
CA THR A 165 9.76 -20.56 1.05
C THR A 165 10.89 -20.95 0.09
N VAL A 166 11.87 -20.05 -0.10
CA VAL A 166 13.02 -20.25 -1.00
C VAL A 166 14.27 -20.69 -0.22
N GLU A 167 14.35 -20.36 1.08
CA GLU A 167 15.34 -20.89 2.04
C GLU A 167 14.99 -22.32 2.51
#